data_AF-A0A1Y1V4H9-F1
#
_entry.id   AF-A0A1Y1V4H9-F1
#
_cell.length_a   1.000
_cell.length_b   1.000
_cell.length_c   1.000
_cell.angle_alpha   90.00
_cell.angle_beta   90.00
_cell.angle_gamma   90.00
#
_symmetry.space_group_name_H-M   'P 1'
#
loop_
_entity.id
_entity.type
_entity.pdbx_description
1 polymer ?
#
loop_
_entity_poly.entity_id
_entity_poly.type
_entity_poly.pdbx_seq_one_letter_code
_entity_poly.pdbx_strand_id
1 'polypeptide(L)'
;MTNDNESLLKEFINDFNEYAWENNLDIQLELNLSTIRNDYDSTFDYLFSEQSNKYDIYLYDVQHSRKYTNHFINLADYLKKEHIEKYENDVAPQICKFNEIWISLPLYLTFTVLYSNIELLNEYDLDIPKT
;
A
#
# COMPACT_ATOMS: atom_id res chain seq x y z
N MET A 1 8.09 1.98 -15.10
CA MET A 1 7.11 1.60 -14.07
C MET A 1 7.43 2.17 -12.69
N THR A 2 8.57 2.84 -12.45
CA THR A 2 8.88 3.49 -11.16
C THR A 2 8.30 4.92 -11.04
N ASN A 3 8.19 5.65 -12.15
CA ASN A 3 7.74 7.05 -12.12
C ASN A 3 6.25 7.22 -11.81
N ASP A 4 5.41 6.25 -12.21
CA ASP A 4 3.95 6.37 -12.11
C ASP A 4 3.47 6.23 -10.66
N ASN A 5 4.07 5.28 -9.90
CA ASN A 5 3.73 5.09 -8.48
C ASN A 5 4.19 6.26 -7.61
N GLU A 6 5.37 6.81 -7.89
CA GLU A 6 5.84 8.01 -7.19
C GLU A 6 4.95 9.21 -7.48
N SER A 7 4.50 9.39 -8.73
CA SER A 7 3.56 10.44 -9.10
C SER A 7 2.23 10.29 -8.34
N LEU A 8 1.65 9.09 -8.35
CA LEU A 8 0.40 8.81 -7.64
C LEU A 8 0.51 9.08 -6.14
N LEU A 9 1.61 8.67 -5.50
CA LEU A 9 1.84 8.97 -4.08
C LEU A 9 1.91 10.47 -3.83
N LYS A 10 2.66 11.21 -4.66
CA LYS A 10 2.74 12.68 -4.55
C LYS A 10 1.38 13.36 -4.71
N GLU A 11 0.53 12.86 -5.61
CA GLU A 11 -0.85 13.35 -5.75
C GLU A 11 -1.64 13.15 -4.45
N PHE A 12 -1.61 11.95 -3.84
CA PHE A 12 -2.27 11.71 -2.55
C PHE A 12 -1.76 12.62 -1.43
N ILE A 13 -0.44 12.87 -1.38
CA ILE A 13 0.15 13.77 -0.38
C ILE A 13 -0.37 15.20 -0.57
N ASN A 14 -0.39 15.68 -1.82
CA ASN A 14 -0.85 17.03 -2.14
C ASN A 14 -2.33 17.19 -1.80
N ASP A 15 -3.17 16.26 -2.22
CA ASP A 15 -4.61 16.28 -1.95
C ASP A 15 -4.90 16.27 -0.45
N PHE A 16 -4.18 15.43 0.32
CA PHE A 16 -4.32 15.40 1.78
C PHE A 16 -3.89 16.72 2.42
N ASN A 17 -2.75 17.28 2.01
CA ASN A 17 -2.24 18.51 2.60
C ASN A 17 -3.09 19.73 2.25
N GLU A 18 -3.65 19.77 1.03
CA GLU A 18 -4.65 20.78 0.64
C GLU A 18 -5.90 20.65 1.50
N TYR A 19 -6.45 19.45 1.64
CA TYR A 19 -7.60 19.19 2.51
C TYR A 19 -7.33 19.58 3.97
N ALA A 20 -6.16 19.22 4.51
CA ALA A 20 -5.77 19.54 5.87
C ALA A 20 -5.71 21.06 6.08
N TRP A 21 -5.11 21.79 5.13
CA TRP A 21 -5.06 23.24 5.16
C TRP A 21 -6.45 23.88 5.10
N GLU A 22 -7.30 23.47 4.15
CA GLU A 22 -8.66 24.00 3.98
C GLU A 22 -9.54 23.77 5.21
N ASN A 23 -9.33 22.65 5.91
CA ASN A 23 -10.11 22.25 7.08
C ASN A 23 -9.45 22.64 8.42
N ASN A 24 -8.36 23.43 8.39
CA ASN A 24 -7.61 23.86 9.58
C ASN A 24 -7.16 22.68 10.47
N LEU A 25 -6.74 21.59 9.84
CA LEU A 25 -6.10 20.47 10.54
C LEU A 25 -4.63 20.82 10.74
N ASP A 26 -4.16 20.81 11.98
CA ASP A 26 -2.75 21.06 12.34
C ASP A 26 -1.88 19.82 12.09
N ILE A 27 -1.93 19.31 10.86
CA ILE A 27 -1.24 18.11 10.40
C ILE A 27 -0.74 18.30 8.97
N GLN A 28 0.44 17.77 8.68
CA GLN A 28 1.03 17.74 7.35
C GLN A 28 1.60 16.35 7.09
N LEU A 29 1.33 15.81 5.91
CA LEU A 29 1.87 14.53 5.46
C LEU A 29 3.11 14.77 4.60
N GLU A 30 4.22 14.11 4.94
CA GLU A 30 5.47 14.15 4.20
C GLU A 30 5.83 12.75 3.69
N LEU A 31 6.22 12.65 2.42
CA LEU A 31 6.61 11.39 1.80
C LEU A 31 8.13 11.22 1.80
N ASN A 32 8.61 10.17 2.44
CA ASN A 32 10.01 9.73 2.37
C ASN A 32 10.13 8.47 1.48
N LEU A 33 10.69 8.63 0.28
CA LEU A 33 10.96 7.51 -0.62
C LEU A 33 12.43 7.11 -0.55
N SER A 34 12.69 5.89 -0.09
CA SER A 34 14.00 5.26 -0.25
C SER A 34 14.06 4.54 -1.60
N THR A 35 14.99 4.94 -2.46
CA THR A 35 15.15 4.39 -3.82
C THR A 35 15.95 3.08 -3.86
N ILE A 36 16.44 2.59 -2.72
CA ILE A 36 17.28 1.38 -2.65
C ILE A 36 16.40 0.15 -2.50
N ARG A 37 15.94 -0.38 -3.64
CA ARG A 37 15.06 -1.56 -3.75
C ARG A 37 15.60 -2.83 -3.06
N ASN A 38 16.91 -2.93 -2.88
CA ASN A 38 17.57 -4.13 -2.34
C ASN A 38 17.70 -4.13 -0.81
N ASP A 39 17.34 -3.05 -0.12
CA ASP A 39 17.58 -2.89 1.33
C ASP A 39 16.31 -2.42 2.09
N TYR A 40 15.14 -2.66 1.49
CA TYR A 40 13.85 -2.28 2.08
C TYR A 40 13.56 -3.10 3.34
N ASP A 41 13.70 -4.43 3.27
CA ASP A 41 13.45 -5.34 4.39
C ASP A 41 14.38 -5.08 5.57
N SER A 42 15.66 -4.84 5.31
CA SER A 42 16.66 -4.55 6.34
C SER A 42 16.43 -3.18 6.98
N THR A 43 15.99 -2.19 6.20
CA THR A 43 15.60 -0.88 6.73
C THR A 43 14.41 -1.03 7.68
N PHE A 44 13.40 -1.80 7.30
CA PHE A 44 12.23 -2.05 8.15
C PHE A 44 12.61 -2.85 9.40
N ASP A 45 13.43 -3.88 9.24
CA ASP A 45 13.92 -4.70 10.34
C ASP A 45 14.69 -3.85 11.35
N TYR A 46 15.57 -2.97 10.87
CA TYR A 46 16.31 -2.03 11.72
C TYR A 46 15.39 -1.02 12.42
N LEU A 47 14.47 -0.39 11.69
CA LEU A 47 13.55 0.59 12.27
C LEU A 47 12.66 -0.05 13.35
N PHE A 48 12.16 -1.26 13.10
CA PHE A 48 11.30 -1.97 14.04
C PHE A 48 12.07 -2.58 15.21
N SER A 49 13.31 -3.05 15.01
CA SER A 49 14.15 -3.53 16.12
C SER A 49 14.52 -2.41 17.09
N GLU A 50 14.77 -1.21 16.57
CA GLU A 50 15.09 -0.03 17.36
C GLU A 50 13.84 0.68 17.93
N GLN A 51 12.64 0.18 17.64
CA GLN A 51 11.37 0.83 18.01
C GLN A 51 11.36 2.32 17.58
N SER A 52 11.82 2.57 16.36
CA SER A 52 12.05 3.92 15.85
C SER A 52 10.74 4.67 15.65
N ASN A 53 10.63 5.87 16.21
CA ASN A 53 9.51 6.79 15.98
C ASN A 53 9.80 7.73 14.78
N LYS A 54 10.59 7.28 13.82
CA LYS A 54 11.00 8.12 12.67
C LYS A 54 9.86 8.34 11.67
N TYR A 55 8.95 7.38 11.55
CA TYR A 55 7.83 7.43 10.62
C TYR A 55 6.56 6.98 11.31
N ASP A 56 5.46 7.68 11.04
CA ASP A 56 4.14 7.35 11.58
C ASP A 56 3.38 6.34 10.70
N ILE A 57 3.66 6.34 9.39
CA ILE A 57 2.99 5.51 8.39
C ILE A 57 4.04 4.81 7.52
N TYR A 58 3.86 3.52 7.31
CA TYR A 58 4.71 2.68 6.47
C TYR A 58 3.92 2.17 5.28
N LEU A 59 4.44 2.40 4.06
CA LEU A 59 3.94 1.76 2.85
C LEU A 59 4.74 0.49 2.61
N TYR A 60 4.08 -0.66 2.59
CA TYR A 60 4.73 -1.96 2.52
C TYR A 60 3.95 -3.00 1.72
N ASP A 61 4.67 -4.01 1.23
CA ASP A 61 4.05 -5.14 0.52
C ASP A 61 3.38 -6.08 1.53
N VAL A 62 2.12 -6.42 1.27
CA VAL A 62 1.29 -7.27 2.13
C VAL A 62 1.89 -8.64 2.42
N GLN A 63 2.84 -9.13 1.61
CA GLN A 63 3.59 -10.34 1.91
C GLN A 63 4.36 -10.27 3.25
N HIS A 64 4.72 -9.06 3.70
CA HIS A 64 5.42 -8.84 4.96
C HIS A 64 4.49 -8.61 6.16
N SER A 65 3.16 -8.58 5.97
CA SER A 65 2.17 -8.36 7.05
C SER A 65 2.37 -9.30 8.23
N ARG A 66 2.69 -10.58 7.98
CA ARG A 66 2.95 -11.56 9.04
C ARG A 66 4.23 -11.28 9.83
N LYS A 67 5.27 -10.79 9.16
CA LYS A 67 6.56 -10.47 9.76
C LYS A 67 6.44 -9.25 10.68
N TYR A 68 5.68 -8.26 10.25
CA TYR A 68 5.63 -6.95 10.91
C TYR A 68 4.39 -6.68 11.76
N THR A 69 3.42 -7.60 11.81
CA THR A 69 2.19 -7.50 12.62
C THR A 69 2.44 -6.96 14.03
N ASN A 70 3.43 -7.48 14.75
CA ASN A 70 3.66 -7.13 16.15
C ASN A 70 4.23 -5.71 16.36
N HIS A 71 4.61 -5.03 15.28
CA HIS A 71 5.10 -3.65 15.31
C HIS A 71 4.01 -2.63 14.92
N PHE A 72 2.83 -3.09 14.48
CA PHE A 72 1.73 -2.23 14.09
C PHE A 72 0.62 -2.20 15.14
N ILE A 73 -0.05 -1.07 15.20
CA ILE A 73 -1.24 -0.87 16.01
C ILE A 73 -2.45 -1.57 15.40
N ASN A 74 -3.44 -1.89 16.21
CA ASN A 74 -4.75 -2.28 15.71
C ASN A 74 -5.51 -1.04 15.26
N LEU A 75 -5.65 -0.84 13.95
CA LEU A 75 -6.36 0.31 13.36
C LEU A 75 -7.82 0.39 13.80
N ALA A 76 -8.45 -0.74 14.14
CA ALA A 76 -9.82 -0.77 14.64
C ALA A 76 -9.99 -0.05 15.99
N ASP A 77 -8.90 0.18 16.74
CA ASP A 77 -8.93 0.93 18.00
C ASP A 77 -8.94 2.46 17.76
N TYR A 78 -8.54 2.91 16.57
CA TYR A 78 -8.34 4.33 16.24
C TYR A 78 -9.30 4.84 15.16
N LEU A 79 -9.72 3.97 14.25
CA LEU A 79 -10.63 4.31 13.17
C LEU A 79 -12.08 4.03 13.58
N LYS A 80 -12.99 4.91 13.16
CA LYS A 80 -14.43 4.66 13.35
C LYS A 80 -14.81 3.37 12.62
N LYS A 81 -15.75 2.62 13.21
CA LYS A 81 -16.20 1.34 12.68
C LYS A 81 -16.64 1.45 11.22
N GLU A 82 -17.33 2.54 10.88
CA GLU A 82 -17.83 2.79 9.53
C GLU A 82 -16.72 3.00 8.50
N HIS A 83 -15.49 3.32 8.92
CA HIS A 83 -14.34 3.40 8.02
C HIS A 83 -13.75 2.01 7.75
N ILE A 84 -13.68 1.14 8.77
CA ILE A 84 -13.20 -0.23 8.62
C ILE A 84 -14.18 -1.08 7.80
N GLU A 85 -15.48 -0.95 8.05
CA GLU A 85 -16.55 -1.70 7.38
C GLU A 85 -16.54 -1.53 5.84
N LYS A 86 -16.03 -0.39 5.33
CA LYS A 86 -15.85 -0.16 3.89
C LYS A 86 -14.92 -1.18 3.22
N TYR A 87 -14.03 -1.79 3.99
CA TYR A 87 -13.02 -2.75 3.53
C TYR A 87 -13.36 -4.20 3.89
N GLU A 88 -14.42 -4.44 4.67
CA GLU A 88 -14.73 -5.79 5.20
C GLU A 88 -15.19 -6.79 4.13
N ASN A 89 -15.75 -6.32 3.02
CA ASN A 89 -16.37 -7.16 1.99
C ASN A 89 -15.49 -7.39 0.75
N ASP A 90 -14.20 -7.05 0.80
CA ASP A 90 -13.27 -7.16 -0.32
C ASP A 90 -12.02 -8.01 0.03
N VAL A 91 -10.92 -7.86 -0.70
CA VAL A 91 -9.63 -8.54 -0.46
C VAL A 91 -8.93 -8.05 0.80
N ALA A 92 -9.27 -6.87 1.32
CA ALA A 92 -8.59 -6.23 2.44
C ALA A 92 -8.48 -7.12 3.70
N PRO A 93 -9.53 -7.84 4.16
CA PRO A 93 -9.41 -8.73 5.32
C PRO A 93 -8.44 -9.90 5.08
N GLN A 94 -8.13 -10.25 3.83
CA GLN A 94 -7.19 -11.33 3.50
C GLN A 94 -5.74 -10.87 3.56
N ILE A 95 -5.48 -9.59 3.31
CA ILE A 95 -4.12 -9.04 3.12
C ILE A 95 -3.69 -8.05 4.22
N CYS A 96 -4.66 -7.42 4.89
CA CYS A 96 -4.46 -6.37 5.89
C CYS A 96 -4.92 -6.75 7.31
N LYS A 97 -5.61 -7.88 7.47
CA LYS A 97 -6.07 -8.39 8.77
C LYS A 97 -5.30 -9.66 9.15
N PHE A 98 -4.76 -9.70 10.36
CA PHE A 98 -4.00 -10.84 10.86
C PHE A 98 -4.39 -11.16 12.30
N ASN A 99 -4.71 -12.42 12.60
CA ASN A 99 -5.21 -12.85 13.92
C ASN A 99 -6.35 -11.98 14.48
N GLU A 100 -7.31 -11.63 13.61
CA GLU A 100 -8.42 -10.71 13.91
C GLU A 100 -8.06 -9.23 14.11
N ILE A 101 -6.79 -8.86 13.96
CA ILE A 101 -6.30 -7.48 14.11
C ILE A 101 -6.20 -6.80 12.75
N TRP A 102 -6.75 -5.59 12.62
CA TRP A 102 -6.59 -4.74 11.44
C TRP A 102 -5.28 -3.96 11.55
N ILE A 103 -4.24 -4.40 10.86
CA ILE A 103 -2.89 -3.81 10.99
C ILE A 103 -2.56 -2.80 9.88
N SER A 104 -3.31 -2.81 8.78
CA SER A 104 -3.09 -1.90 7.64
C SER A 104 -4.37 -1.67 6.84
N LEU A 105 -4.30 -0.78 5.84
CA LEU A 105 -5.33 -0.56 4.83
C LEU A 105 -4.71 -0.66 3.44
N PRO A 106 -5.41 -1.21 2.44
CA PRO A 106 -4.90 -1.28 1.08
C PRO A 106 -4.89 0.11 0.43
N LEU A 107 -3.76 0.52 -0.15
CA LEU A 107 -3.67 1.76 -0.91
C LEU A 107 -4.02 1.54 -2.39
N TYR A 108 -3.38 0.57 -3.03
CA TYR A 108 -3.71 0.09 -4.37
C TYR A 108 -3.28 -1.37 -4.51
N LEU A 109 -3.86 -2.08 -5.47
CA LEU A 109 -3.54 -3.48 -5.77
C LEU A 109 -2.86 -3.55 -7.12
N THR A 110 -1.80 -4.33 -7.20
CA THR A 110 -1.13 -4.66 -8.47
C THR A 110 -1.27 -6.15 -8.73
N PHE A 111 -1.58 -6.49 -9.98
CA PHE A 111 -1.73 -7.87 -10.41
C PHE A 111 -0.88 -8.10 -11.64
N THR A 112 -0.29 -9.28 -11.72
CA THR A 112 0.37 -9.73 -12.95
C THR A 112 -0.69 -10.16 -13.95
N VAL A 113 -0.65 -9.58 -15.15
CA VAL A 113 -1.53 -9.94 -16.26
C VAL A 113 -0.69 -10.29 -17.50
N LEU A 114 -1.23 -11.16 -18.36
CA LEU A 114 -0.63 -11.45 -19.66
C LEU A 114 -1.05 -10.37 -20.65
N TYR A 115 -0.07 -9.60 -21.14
CA TYR A 115 -0.29 -8.70 -22.28
C TYR A 115 -0.03 -9.45 -23.59
N SER A 116 -0.91 -9.29 -24.56
CA SER A 116 -0.77 -9.89 -25.90
C SER A 116 -0.90 -8.82 -26.98
N ASN A 117 -0.09 -8.95 -28.03
CA ASN A 117 -0.21 -8.08 -29.21
C ASN A 117 -1.31 -8.62 -30.13
N ILE A 118 -2.46 -7.94 -30.11
CA ILE A 118 -3.65 -8.34 -30.89
C ILE A 118 -3.38 -8.29 -32.40
N GLU A 119 -2.54 -7.37 -32.89
CA GLU A 119 -2.22 -7.27 -34.33
C GLU A 119 -1.47 -8.52 -34.80
N LEU A 120 -0.46 -8.96 -34.03
CA LEU A 120 0.29 -10.18 -34.32
C LEU A 120 -0.57 -11.44 -34.17
N LEU A 121 -1.43 -11.51 -33.16
CA LEU A 121 -2.33 -12.66 -33.01
C LEU A 121 -3.25 -12.81 -34.24
N ASN A 122 -3.79 -11.70 -34.74
CA ASN A 122 -4.65 -11.71 -35.93
C ASN A 122 -3.89 -12.04 -37.22
N GLU A 123 -2.64 -11.54 -37.39
CA GLU A 123 -1.82 -11.81 -38.58
C GLU A 123 -1.55 -13.31 -38.76
N TYR A 124 -1.35 -14.02 -37.66
CA TYR A 124 -1.00 -15.46 -37.66
C TYR A 124 -2.19 -16.37 -37.32
N ASP A 125 -3.42 -15.84 -37.26
CA ASP A 125 -4.65 -16.58 -36.91
C ASP A 125 -4.53 -17.35 -35.58
N LEU A 126 -4.01 -16.67 -34.55
CA LEU A 126 -3.79 -17.20 -33.20
C LEU A 126 -4.79 -16.62 -32.19
N ASP A 127 -5.25 -17.47 -31.28
CA ASP A 127 -6.09 -17.07 -30.15
C ASP A 127 -5.26 -16.46 -29.00
N ILE A 128 -5.92 -15.68 -28.15
CA ILE A 128 -5.34 -15.22 -26.87
C ILE A 128 -5.04 -16.45 -26.00
N PRO A 129 -3.80 -16.65 -25.50
CA PRO A 129 -3.42 -17.80 -24.70
C PRO A 129 -4.27 -17.93 -23.42
N LYS A 130 -4.79 -19.14 -23.16
CA LYS A 130 -5.61 -19.45 -21.98
C LYS A 130 -4.98 -20.50 -21.05
N THR A 131 -4.02 -21.29 -21.56
CA THR A 131 -3.38 -22.44 -20.88
C THR A 131 -1.91 -22.53 -21.24
#